data_AF-A0A382ZPN6-F1
#
_entry.id   AF-A0A382ZPN6-F1
#
_cell.length_a   1.000
_cell.length_b   1.000
_cell.length_c   1.000
_cell.angle_alpha   90.00
_cell.angle_beta   90.00
_cell.angle_gamma   90.00
#
_symmetry.space_group_name_H-M   'P 1'
#
loop_
_entity.id
_entity.type
_entity.pdbx_description
1 polymer ?
#
loop_
_entity_poly.entity_id
_entity_poly.type
_entity_poly.pdbx_seq_one_letter_code
_entity_poly.pdbx_strand_id
1 'polypeptide(L)'
;MEEFTTLVNPEIPVPKEIITLTGITNQMVIDSPLIADVIPDLINFVGNTPLVGHNIDFDYNFIKNNALGTDLSLKELPLYDTLSLAR
;
A
#
# COMPACT_ATOMS: atom_id res chain seq x y z
N MET A 1 -5.88 -18.86 -4.53
CA MET A 1 -5.75 -17.65 -3.71
C MET A 1 -4.73 -16.79 -4.43
N GLU A 2 -5.09 -15.56 -4.76
CA GLU A 2 -4.20 -14.66 -5.48
C GLU A 2 -3.45 -13.80 -4.47
N GLU A 3 -2.21 -13.44 -4.79
CA GLU A 3 -1.33 -12.61 -3.96
C GLU A 3 -0.73 -11.52 -4.85
N PHE A 4 -0.82 -10.27 -4.38
CA PHE A 4 -0.19 -9.11 -5.01
C PHE A 4 0.90 -8.59 -4.09
N THR A 5 2.14 -8.57 -4.56
CA THR A 5 3.28 -8.03 -3.82
C THR A 5 4.21 -7.31 -4.79
N THR A 6 4.63 -6.11 -4.43
CA THR A 6 5.63 -5.36 -5.18
C THR A 6 6.42 -4.46 -4.26
N LEU A 7 7.67 -4.19 -4.63
CA LEU A 7 8.45 -3.09 -4.08
C LEU A 7 8.12 -1.81 -4.86
N VAL A 8 8.32 -0.66 -4.21
CA VAL A 8 8.07 0.64 -4.81
C VAL A 8 9.30 1.50 -4.64
N ASN A 9 9.72 2.17 -5.72
CA ASN A 9 10.78 3.17 -5.66
C ASN A 9 10.26 4.45 -5.02
N PRO A 10 10.77 4.87 -3.85
CA PRO A 10 10.33 6.08 -3.17
C PRO A 10 10.98 7.36 -3.73
N GLU A 11 11.83 7.25 -4.76
CA GLU A 11 12.59 8.34 -5.40
C GLU A 11 13.56 9.08 -4.46
N ILE A 12 13.77 8.55 -3.26
CA ILE A 12 14.68 9.06 -2.24
C ILE A 12 15.49 7.93 -1.64
N PRO A 13 16.69 8.21 -1.09
CA PRO A 13 17.44 7.20 -0.36
C PRO A 13 16.66 6.69 0.87
N VAL A 14 16.54 5.36 0.99
CA VAL A 14 15.93 4.71 2.15
C VAL A 14 16.81 4.96 3.40
N PRO A 15 16.27 5.57 4.47
CA PRO A 15 17.04 5.83 5.69
C PRO A 15 17.53 4.54 6.36
N LYS A 16 18.73 4.57 6.97
CA LYS A 16 19.34 3.38 7.60
C LYS A 16 18.45 2.72 8.66
N GLU A 17 17.72 3.52 9.43
CA GLU A 17 16.78 3.04 10.45
C GLU A 17 15.64 2.23 9.81
N ILE A 18 15.11 2.68 8.67
CA ILE A 18 14.09 1.96 7.92
C ILE A 18 14.67 0.67 7.32
N ILE A 19 15.88 0.71 6.75
CA ILE A 19 16.56 -0.50 6.27
C ILE A 19 16.73 -1.52 7.41
N THR A 20 17.08 -1.06 8.61
CA THR A 20 17.25 -1.93 9.79
C THR A 20 15.92 -2.53 10.24
N LEU A 21 14.84 -1.75 10.19
CA LEU A 21 13.51 -2.17 10.59
C LEU A 21 12.85 -3.14 9.61
N THR A 22 12.97 -2.89 8.31
CA THR A 22 12.21 -3.60 7.27
C THR A 22 13.07 -4.56 6.43
N GLY A 23 14.39 -4.39 6.43
CA GLY A 23 15.32 -5.11 5.55
C GLY A 23 15.33 -4.62 4.10
N ILE A 24 14.48 -3.65 3.73
CA ILE A 24 14.38 -3.15 2.35
C ILE A 24 15.51 -2.16 2.09
N THR A 25 16.38 -2.48 1.12
CA THR A 25 17.56 -1.67 0.78
C THR A 25 17.33 -0.77 -0.43
N ASN A 26 18.17 0.27 -0.58
CA ASN A 26 18.16 1.13 -1.78
C ASN A 26 18.30 0.33 -3.09
N GLN A 27 19.12 -0.72 -3.10
CA GLN A 27 19.34 -1.54 -4.29
C GLN A 27 18.10 -2.36 -4.68
N MET A 28 17.23 -2.68 -3.71
CA MET A 28 16.00 -3.42 -3.98
C MET A 28 14.93 -2.53 -4.62
N VAL A 29 14.92 -1.23 -4.29
CA VAL A 29 13.86 -0.31 -4.71
C VAL A 29 14.24 0.57 -5.89
N ILE A 30 15.52 0.73 -6.23
CA ILE A 30 15.96 1.68 -7.26
C ILE A 30 15.39 1.39 -8.66
N ASP A 31 15.26 0.11 -9.01
CA ASP A 31 14.70 -0.34 -10.29
C ASP A 31 13.22 -0.79 -10.16
N SER A 32 12.61 -0.61 -8.99
CA SER A 32 11.20 -0.93 -8.75
C SER A 32 10.28 0.12 -9.37
N PRO A 33 9.01 -0.21 -9.68
CA PRO A 33 8.05 0.76 -10.20
C PRO A 33 7.80 1.92 -9.24
N LEU A 34 7.32 3.04 -9.78
CA LEU A 34 6.88 4.17 -8.96
C LEU A 34 5.50 3.88 -8.38
N ILE A 35 5.16 4.58 -7.29
CA ILE A 35 3.83 4.41 -6.66
C ILE A 35 2.69 4.72 -7.64
N ALA A 36 2.88 5.70 -8.53
CA ALA A 36 1.91 6.09 -9.54
C ALA A 36 1.60 4.94 -10.54
N ASP A 37 2.57 4.06 -10.79
CA ASP A 37 2.41 2.90 -11.67
C ASP A 37 1.73 1.73 -10.95
N VAL A 38 1.97 1.59 -9.64
CA VAL A 38 1.48 0.47 -8.82
C VAL A 38 0.04 0.66 -8.35
N ILE A 39 -0.37 1.89 -8.03
CA ILE A 39 -1.70 2.17 -7.47
C ILE A 39 -2.85 1.66 -8.35
N PRO A 40 -2.83 1.86 -9.68
CA PRO A 40 -3.88 1.32 -10.54
C PRO A 40 -4.02 -0.20 -10.46
N ASP A 41 -2.90 -0.92 -10.48
CA ASP A 41 -2.88 -2.38 -10.40
C ASP A 41 -3.35 -2.88 -9.04
N LEU A 42 -2.95 -2.21 -7.95
CA LEU A 42 -3.40 -2.54 -6.60
C LEU A 42 -4.91 -2.34 -6.44
N ILE A 43 -5.46 -1.23 -6.95
CA ILE A 43 -6.90 -0.97 -6.87
C ILE A 43 -7.68 -2.00 -7.71
N ASN A 44 -7.18 -2.35 -8.89
CA ASN A 44 -7.78 -3.40 -9.72
C ASN A 44 -7.76 -4.77 -9.02
N PHE A 45 -6.65 -5.10 -8.34
CA PHE A 45 -6.52 -6.33 -7.56
C PHE A 45 -7.51 -6.38 -6.39
N VAL A 46 -7.67 -5.28 -5.65
CA VAL A 46 -8.63 -5.16 -4.55
C VAL A 46 -10.08 -5.24 -5.07
N GLY A 47 -10.37 -4.58 -6.18
CA GLY A 47 -11.69 -4.51 -6.78
C GLY A 47 -12.75 -4.01 -5.79
N ASN A 48 -13.85 -4.77 -5.66
CA ASN A 48 -14.97 -4.46 -4.77
C ASN A 48 -14.95 -5.28 -3.47
N THR A 49 -13.79 -5.85 -3.09
CA THR A 49 -13.69 -6.69 -1.91
C THR A 49 -13.56 -5.86 -0.62
N PRO A 50 -14.12 -6.31 0.52
CA PRO A 50 -13.87 -5.66 1.79
C PRO A 50 -12.39 -5.73 2.19
N LEU A 51 -11.88 -4.66 2.78
CA LEU A 51 -10.50 -4.59 3.26
C LEU A 51 -10.45 -4.94 4.75
N VAL A 52 -9.52 -5.83 5.10
CA VAL A 52 -9.27 -6.25 6.48
C VAL A 52 -7.80 -6.03 6.79
N GLY A 53 -7.47 -5.36 7.90
CA GLY A 53 -6.09 -5.14 8.31
C GLY A 53 -5.96 -4.78 9.78
N HIS A 54 -4.73 -4.58 10.24
CA HIS A 54 -4.44 -4.13 11.60
C HIS A 54 -4.15 -2.64 11.58
N ASN A 55 -4.95 -1.82 12.29
CA ASN A 55 -4.88 -0.37 12.20
C ASN A 55 -5.09 0.15 10.75
N ILE A 56 -6.07 -0.46 10.05
CA ILE A 56 -6.31 -0.32 8.60
C ILE A 56 -6.50 1.12 8.12
N ASP A 57 -6.95 2.03 8.99
CA ASP A 57 -7.12 3.45 8.66
C ASP A 57 -5.80 4.09 8.19
N PHE A 58 -4.66 3.64 8.73
CA PHE A 58 -3.36 4.15 8.31
C PHE A 58 -3.07 3.79 6.84
N ASP A 59 -3.12 2.50 6.51
CA ASP A 59 -2.84 1.99 5.15
C ASP A 59 -3.88 2.49 4.14
N TYR A 60 -5.15 2.48 4.50
CA TYR A 60 -6.23 2.95 3.64
C TYR A 60 -6.04 4.42 3.24
N ASN A 61 -5.69 5.28 4.21
CA ASN A 61 -5.41 6.69 3.92
C ASN A 61 -4.15 6.85 3.06
N PHE A 62 -3.12 6.03 3.26
CA PHE A 62 -1.93 6.02 2.41
C PHE A 62 -2.28 5.70 0.95
N ILE A 63 -3.04 4.62 0.71
CA ILE A 63 -3.44 4.22 -0.65
C ILE A 63 -4.34 5.30 -1.27
N LYS A 64 -5.33 5.79 -0.53
CA LYS A 64 -6.26 6.83 -0.99
C LYS A 64 -5.53 8.11 -1.40
N ASN A 65 -4.52 8.55 -0.65
CA ASN A 65 -3.75 9.74 -0.98
C ASN A 65 -2.93 9.58 -2.26
N ASN A 66 -2.39 8.38 -2.51
CA ASN A 66 -1.65 8.08 -3.73
C ASN A 66 -2.56 7.80 -4.94
N ALA A 67 -3.86 7.56 -4.71
CA ALA A 67 -4.88 7.46 -5.76
C ALA A 67 -5.47 8.83 -6.18
N LEU A 68 -5.15 9.92 -5.47
CA LEU A 68 -5.64 11.26 -5.79
C LEU A 68 -5.15 11.68 -7.18
N GLY A 69 -6.07 11.93 -8.11
CA GLY A 69 -5.77 12.26 -9.50
C GLY A 69 -5.97 11.11 -10.49
N THR A 70 -6.29 9.91 -9.99
CA THR A 70 -6.81 8.80 -10.81
C THR A 70 -8.34 8.77 -10.72
N ASP A 71 -9.02 8.24 -11.74
CA ASP A 71 -10.48 7.99 -11.70
C ASP A 71 -10.84 6.78 -10.80
N LEU A 72 -9.85 6.19 -10.12
CA LEU A 72 -10.00 5.02 -9.29
C LEU A 72 -10.39 5.41 -7.86
N SER A 73 -11.39 4.72 -7.32
CA SER A 73 -11.94 5.06 -6.00
C SER A 73 -12.14 3.85 -5.11
N LEU A 74 -11.57 3.91 -3.91
CA LEU A 74 -11.81 2.94 -2.83
C LEU A 74 -12.99 3.35 -1.92
N LYS A 75 -13.69 4.45 -2.24
CA LYS A 75 -14.58 5.21 -1.33
C LYS A 75 -15.75 4.42 -0.73
N GLU A 76 -16.05 3.24 -1.26
CA GLU A 76 -17.23 2.46 -0.88
C GLU A 76 -16.90 1.07 -0.32
N LEU A 77 -15.61 0.76 -0.12
CA LEU A 77 -15.22 -0.54 0.42
C LEU A 77 -15.43 -0.60 1.94
N PRO A 78 -16.08 -1.65 2.48
CA PRO A 78 -16.10 -1.87 3.91
C PRO A 78 -14.68 -2.09 4.45
N LEU A 79 -14.34 -1.39 5.54
CA LEU A 79 -13.06 -1.52 6.23
C LEU A 79 -13.28 -2.24 7.57
N TYR A 80 -12.49 -3.27 7.83
CA TYR A 80 -12.50 -4.00 9.10
C TYR A 80 -11.14 -3.91 9.77
N ASP A 81 -11.10 -3.21 10.91
CA ASP A 81 -9.90 -3.09 11.72
C ASP A 81 -9.82 -4.22 12.76
N THR A 82 -8.81 -5.08 12.59
CA THR A 82 -8.53 -6.18 13.52
C THR A 82 -8.03 -5.71 14.88
N LEU A 83 -7.40 -4.52 14.99
CA LEU A 83 -7.02 -3.95 16.28
C LEU A 83 -8.26 -3.60 17.10
N SER A 84 -9.27 -3.01 16.46
CA SER A 84 -10.56 -2.70 17.07
C SER A 84 -11.37 -3.94 17.42
N LEU A 85 -11.32 -4.99 16.59
CA LEU A 85 -12.02 -6.27 16.83
C LEU A 85 -11.41 -7.11 17.95
N ALA A 86 -10.13 -6.91 18.26
CA ALA A 86 -9.42 -7.63 19.32
C ALA A 86 -9.59 -7.01 20.72
N ARG A 87 -10.34 -5.90 20.83
CA ARG A 87 -10.66 -5.21 22.09
C ARG A 87 -12.06 -5.60 22.58
#